data_AF-A0A3G2R4Q5-F1
#
_entry.id   AF-A0A3G2R4Q5-F1
#
_cell.length_a   1.000
_cell.length_b   1.000
_cell.length_c   1.000
_cell.angle_alpha   90.00
_cell.angle_beta   90.00
_cell.angle_gamma   90.00
#
_symmetry.space_group_name_H-M   'P 1'
#
loop_
_entity.id
_entity.type
_entity.pdbx_description
1 polymer ?
#
loop_
_entity_poly.entity_id
_entity_poly.type
_entity_poly.pdbx_seq_one_letter_code
_entity_poly.pdbx_strand_id
1 'polypeptide(L)'
;MIYPLIGLLLGIFVGIYAPINVPVIYAPYMSIAVLAALDSVFGGIRAIEENNFNMNIFITGFFSNALLAGFLAYFGDRLGIPIYLAAIFAFGVRIFQNLAIIRREIIERLFKKNN
;
A
#
# COMPACT_ATOMS: atom_id res chain seq x y z
N MET A 1 16.83 -4.77 -8.83
CA MET A 1 16.79 -3.61 -7.91
C MET A 1 16.64 -2.26 -8.62
N ILE A 2 17.23 -2.04 -9.81
CA ILE A 2 17.12 -0.74 -10.51
C ILE A 2 15.69 -0.42 -11.02
N TYR A 3 14.94 -1.44 -11.51
CA TYR A 3 13.64 -1.22 -12.15
C TYR A 3 12.56 -0.61 -11.23
N PRO A 4 12.36 -1.07 -9.97
CA PRO A 4 11.41 -0.43 -9.06
C PRO A 4 11.80 1.01 -8.70
N LEU A 5 13.10 1.30 -8.58
CA LEU A 5 13.59 2.65 -8.29
C LEU A 5 13.31 3.61 -9.46
N ILE A 6 13.54 3.16 -10.69
CA ILE A 6 13.19 3.91 -11.90
C ILE A 6 11.68 4.16 -11.95
N GLY A 7 10.86 3.15 -11.68
CA GLY A 7 9.40 3.28 -11.63
C GLY A 7 8.93 4.29 -10.58
N LEU A 8 9.52 4.27 -9.38
CA LEU A 8 9.23 5.22 -8.31
C LEU A 8 9.60 6.65 -8.73
N LEU A 9 10.82 6.85 -9.25
CA LEU A 9 11.28 8.15 -9.72
C LEU A 9 10.39 8.69 -10.85
N LEU A 10 10.06 7.86 -11.82
CA LEU A 10 9.13 8.22 -12.91
C LEU A 10 7.76 8.60 -12.36
N GLY A 11 7.20 7.82 -11.42
CA GLY A 11 5.91 8.13 -10.80
C GLY A 11 5.90 9.46 -10.06
N ILE A 12 6.95 9.74 -9.29
CA ILE A 12 7.13 11.03 -8.59
C ILE A 12 7.24 12.17 -9.60
N PHE A 13 8.06 12.00 -10.64
CA PHE A 13 8.26 13.02 -11.68
C PHE A 13 6.94 13.33 -12.40
N VAL A 14 6.23 12.30 -12.83
CA VAL A 14 4.91 12.44 -13.46
C VAL A 14 3.94 13.12 -12.50
N GLY A 15 3.91 12.76 -11.22
CA GLY A 15 3.03 13.38 -10.23
C GLY A 15 3.29 14.88 -10.00
N ILE A 16 4.56 15.29 -9.98
CA ILE A 16 4.94 16.71 -9.77
C ILE A 16 4.66 17.57 -11.00
N TYR A 17 4.93 17.04 -12.20
CA TYR A 17 4.77 17.79 -13.45
C TYR A 17 3.38 17.63 -14.09
N ALA A 18 2.54 16.73 -13.58
CA ALA A 18 1.16 16.61 -14.04
C ALA A 18 0.38 17.90 -13.69
N PRO A 19 -0.24 18.57 -14.68
CA PRO A 19 -1.05 19.77 -14.44
C PRO A 19 -2.43 19.42 -13.87
N ILE A 20 -2.48 18.53 -12.87
CA ILE A 20 -3.70 18.01 -12.27
C ILE A 20 -3.82 18.60 -10.86
N ASN A 21 -4.62 19.66 -10.73
CA ASN A 21 -5.00 20.17 -9.42
C ASN A 21 -6.15 19.32 -8.88
N VAL A 22 -5.86 18.43 -7.92
CA VAL A 22 -6.88 17.62 -7.27
C VAL A 22 -7.60 18.47 -6.20
N PRO A 23 -8.91 18.74 -6.33
CA PRO A 23 -9.65 19.45 -5.31
C PRO A 23 -9.57 18.75 -3.94
N VAL A 24 -9.54 19.54 -2.86
CA VAL A 24 -9.40 19.03 -1.48
C VAL A 24 -10.49 18.02 -1.10
N ILE A 25 -11.68 18.11 -1.70
CA ILE A 25 -12.78 17.16 -1.49
C ILE A 25 -12.42 15.71 -1.86
N TYR A 26 -11.46 15.51 -2.77
CA TYR A 26 -10.99 14.18 -3.16
C TYR A 26 -9.81 13.68 -2.34
N ALA A 27 -9.31 14.47 -1.37
CA ALA A 27 -8.21 14.06 -0.50
C ALA A 27 -8.47 12.74 0.25
N PRO A 28 -9.69 12.45 0.78
CA PRO A 28 -9.96 11.17 1.43
C PRO A 28 -9.82 9.97 0.48
N TYR A 29 -10.25 10.13 -0.77
CA TYR A 29 -10.18 9.10 -1.81
C TYR A 29 -8.73 8.76 -2.15
N MET A 30 -7.92 9.80 -2.39
CA MET A 30 -6.50 9.66 -2.66
C MET A 30 -5.74 9.05 -1.47
N SER A 31 -6.04 9.52 -0.25
CA SER A 31 -5.39 9.04 0.97
C SER A 31 -5.54 7.53 1.14
N ILE A 32 -6.75 7.00 0.95
CA ILE A 32 -7.01 5.57 1.15
C ILE A 32 -6.46 4.74 -0.01
N ALA A 33 -6.55 5.24 -1.25
CA ALA A 33 -5.93 4.56 -2.39
C ALA A 33 -4.41 4.42 -2.19
N VAL A 34 -3.74 5.48 -1.72
CA VAL A 34 -2.31 5.44 -1.37
C VAL A 34 -2.05 4.48 -0.21
N LEU A 35 -2.88 4.50 0.83
CA LEU A 35 -2.72 3.60 1.97
C LEU A 35 -2.89 2.12 1.56
N ALA A 36 -3.82 1.81 0.67
CA ALA A 36 -4.04 0.49 0.11
C ALA A 36 -2.89 0.01 -0.78
N ALA A 37 -2.33 0.92 -1.58
CA ALA A 37 -1.13 0.66 -2.35
C ALA A 37 0.07 0.36 -1.42
N LEU A 38 0.26 1.15 -0.37
CA LEU A 38 1.31 0.94 0.64
C LEU A 38 1.15 -0.40 1.37
N ASP A 39 -0.06 -0.77 1.77
CA ASP A 39 -0.35 -2.08 2.36
C ASP A 39 0.12 -3.23 1.44
N SER A 40 -0.14 -3.11 0.14
CA SER A 40 0.32 -4.09 -0.85
C SER A 40 1.85 -4.12 -0.98
N VAL A 41 2.53 -2.97 -0.88
CA VAL A 41 4.01 -2.89 -0.84
C VAL A 41 4.56 -3.62 0.38
N PHE A 42 4.05 -3.35 1.58
CA PHE A 42 4.49 -4.04 2.80
C PHE A 42 4.14 -5.52 2.78
N GLY A 43 2.96 -5.90 2.26
CA GLY A 43 2.60 -7.29 2.05
C GLY A 43 3.55 -8.01 1.08
N GLY A 44 3.98 -7.32 0.02
CA GLY A 44 4.99 -7.82 -0.91
C GLY A 44 6.35 -8.03 -0.25
N ILE A 45 6.83 -7.06 0.54
CA ILE A 45 8.10 -7.19 1.28
C ILE A 45 8.03 -8.35 2.27
N ARG A 46 6.93 -8.47 3.01
CA ARG A 46 6.69 -9.61 3.91
C ARG A 46 6.77 -10.94 3.16
N ALA A 47 6.11 -11.05 2.01
CA ALA A 47 6.13 -12.27 1.22
C ALA A 47 7.53 -12.62 0.69
N ILE A 48 8.40 -11.62 0.47
CA ILE A 48 9.82 -11.85 0.13
C ILE A 48 10.55 -12.47 1.32
N GLU A 49 10.40 -11.92 2.53
CA GLU A 49 11.04 -12.44 3.73
C GLU A 49 10.55 -13.87 4.06
N GLU A 50 9.26 -14.14 3.84
CA GLU A 50 8.64 -15.48 4.02
C GLU A 50 8.94 -16.44 2.84
N ASN A 51 9.71 -16.04 1.82
CA ASN A 51 10.00 -16.82 0.59
C ASN A 51 8.76 -17.29 -0.19
N ASN A 52 7.65 -16.55 -0.10
CA ASN A 52 6.38 -16.82 -0.77
C ASN A 52 5.95 -15.66 -1.69
N PHE A 53 6.91 -14.90 -2.22
CA PHE A 53 6.62 -13.77 -3.09
C PHE A 53 6.15 -14.23 -4.48
N ASN A 54 4.98 -13.75 -4.89
CA ASN A 54 4.46 -13.93 -6.23
C ASN A 54 4.15 -12.58 -6.87
N MET A 55 4.82 -12.29 -7.99
CA MET A 55 4.70 -10.99 -8.67
C MET A 55 3.29 -10.71 -9.19
N ASN A 56 2.56 -11.73 -9.67
CA ASN A 56 1.19 -11.56 -10.16
C ASN A 56 0.26 -11.21 -9.00
N ILE A 57 0.40 -11.86 -7.85
CA ILE A 57 -0.39 -11.54 -6.65
C ILE A 57 -0.08 -10.13 -6.16
N PHE A 58 1.19 -9.73 -6.15
CA PHE A 58 1.59 -8.38 -5.76
C PHE A 58 0.98 -7.31 -6.68
N ILE A 59 1.13 -7.44 -7.99
CA ILE A 59 0.64 -6.46 -8.96
C ILE A 59 -0.89 -6.38 -8.94
N THR A 60 -1.56 -7.54 -8.94
CA THR A 60 -3.03 -7.57 -8.86
C THR A 60 -3.51 -6.97 -7.55
N GLY A 61 -2.90 -7.30 -6.41
CA GLY A 61 -3.23 -6.71 -5.11
C GLY A 61 -3.02 -5.20 -5.07
N PHE A 62 -1.88 -4.71 -5.57
CA PHE A 62 -1.55 -3.28 -5.59
C PHE A 62 -2.64 -2.44 -6.29
N PHE A 63 -3.03 -2.82 -7.50
CA PHE A 63 -4.03 -2.07 -8.26
C PHE A 63 -5.47 -2.36 -7.79
N SER A 64 -5.81 -3.63 -7.54
CA SER A 64 -7.19 -3.99 -7.13
C SER A 64 -7.52 -3.44 -5.75
N ASN A 65 -6.62 -3.49 -4.77
CA ASN A 65 -6.87 -2.95 -3.44
C ASN A 65 -7.00 -1.42 -3.47
N ALA A 66 -6.17 -0.73 -4.26
CA ALA A 66 -6.26 0.72 -4.41
C ALA A 66 -7.58 1.16 -5.08
N LEU A 67 -8.00 0.44 -6.13
CA LEU A 67 -9.29 0.68 -6.78
C LEU A 67 -10.46 0.38 -5.83
N LEU A 68 -10.43 -0.77 -5.14
CA LEU A 68 -11.46 -1.14 -4.15
C LEU A 68 -11.55 -0.11 -3.02
N ALA A 69 -10.42 0.38 -2.52
CA ALA A 69 -10.36 1.47 -1.55
C ALA A 69 -11.04 2.75 -2.05
N GLY A 70 -10.72 3.17 -3.27
CA GLY A 70 -11.36 4.32 -3.91
C GLY A 70 -12.87 4.12 -4.10
N PHE A 71 -13.29 2.93 -4.52
CA PHE A 71 -14.71 2.59 -4.65
C PHE A 71 -15.43 2.59 -3.30
N LEU A 72 -14.83 2.04 -2.24
CA LEU A 72 -15.41 2.07 -0.90
C LEU A 72 -15.56 3.50 -0.37
N ALA A 73 -14.57 4.36 -0.60
CA ALA A 73 -14.66 5.77 -0.27
C ALA A 73 -15.81 6.46 -1.03
N TYR A 74 -15.93 6.16 -2.34
CA TYR A 74 -17.03 6.66 -3.17
C TYR A 74 -18.41 6.21 -2.69
N PHE A 75 -18.58 4.93 -2.38
CA PHE A 75 -19.84 4.42 -1.84
C PHE A 75 -20.16 5.05 -0.48
N GLY A 76 -19.17 5.23 0.39
CA GLY A 76 -19.37 5.91 1.67
C GLY A 76 -19.89 7.33 1.49
N ASP A 77 -19.25 8.10 0.60
CA ASP A 77 -19.64 9.47 0.31
C ASP A 77 -21.08 9.55 -0.25
N ARG A 78 -21.45 8.63 -1.16
CA ARG A 78 -22.82 8.54 -1.70
C ARG A 78 -23.88 8.17 -0.66
N LEU A 79 -23.50 7.40 0.36
CA LEU A 79 -24.39 7.01 1.46
C LEU A 79 -24.39 8.02 2.61
N GLY A 80 -23.53 9.05 2.57
CA GLY A 80 -23.35 9.99 3.68
C GLY A 80 -22.68 9.37 4.91
N ILE A 81 -21.98 8.25 4.74
CA ILE A 81 -21.32 7.50 5.82
C ILE A 81 -19.80 7.56 5.61
N PRO A 82 -18.99 7.84 6.65
CA PRO A 82 -17.54 7.92 6.51
C PRO A 82 -16.88 6.52 6.43
N ILE A 83 -17.30 5.67 5.47
CA ILE A 83 -16.75 4.32 5.24
C ILE A 83 -15.23 4.37 4.99
N TYR A 84 -14.77 5.49 4.45
CA TYR A 84 -13.36 5.80 4.26
C TYR A 84 -12.55 5.60 5.56
N LEU A 85 -13.11 5.90 6.74
CA LEU A 85 -12.45 5.65 8.04
C LEU A 85 -12.24 4.15 8.29
N ALA A 86 -13.23 3.30 8.00
CA ALA A 86 -13.11 1.85 8.16
C ALA A 86 -11.99 1.28 7.29
N ALA A 87 -11.87 1.78 6.06
CA ALA A 87 -10.77 1.41 5.18
C ALA A 87 -9.41 1.86 5.75
N ILE A 88 -9.30 3.10 6.25
CA ILE A 88 -8.07 3.59 6.89
C ILE A 88 -7.64 2.69 8.04
N PHE A 89 -8.57 2.32 8.93
CA PHE A 89 -8.26 1.41 10.04
C PHE A 89 -7.85 0.02 9.55
N ALA A 90 -8.57 -0.56 8.59
CA ALA A 90 -8.27 -1.88 8.07
C ALA A 90 -6.89 -1.95 7.38
N PHE A 91 -6.59 -1.00 6.49
CA PHE A 91 -5.27 -0.92 5.86
C PHE A 91 -4.17 -0.57 6.87
N GLY A 92 -4.43 0.36 7.79
CA GLY A 92 -3.47 0.76 8.82
C GLY A 92 -3.06 -0.42 9.71
N VAL A 93 -4.03 -1.18 10.22
CA VAL A 93 -3.76 -2.39 11.02
C VAL A 93 -2.94 -3.40 10.21
N ARG A 94 -3.29 -3.65 8.95
CA ARG A 94 -2.54 -4.59 8.10
C ARG A 94 -1.10 -4.14 7.83
N ILE A 95 -0.87 -2.85 7.62
CA ILE A 95 0.48 -2.29 7.47
C ILE A 95 1.30 -2.56 8.73
N PHE A 96 0.77 -2.25 9.92
CA PHE A 96 1.47 -2.51 11.18
C PHE A 96 1.76 -3.99 11.40
N GLN A 97 0.82 -4.87 11.04
CA GLN A 97 1.01 -6.32 11.10
C GLN A 97 2.11 -6.80 10.14
N ASN A 98 2.10 -6.35 8.88
CA ASN A 98 3.12 -6.68 7.90
C ASN A 98 4.50 -6.22 8.38
N LEU A 99 4.61 -4.99 8.91
CA LEU A 99 5.84 -4.47 9.50
C LEU A 99 6.32 -5.28 10.71
N ALA A 100 5.42 -5.70 11.60
CA ALA A 100 5.77 -6.50 12.76
C ALA A 100 6.36 -7.86 12.35
N ILE A 101 5.82 -8.49 11.31
CA ILE A 101 6.31 -9.76 10.77
C ILE A 101 7.66 -9.56 10.09
N ILE A 102 7.78 -8.59 9.16
CA ILE A 102 9.05 -8.26 8.49
C ILE A 102 10.17 -8.05 9.51
N ARG A 103 9.90 -7.23 10.54
CA ARG A 103 10.86 -6.96 11.61
C ARG A 103 11.27 -8.24 12.33
N ARG A 104 10.32 -9.14 12.64
CA ARG A 104 10.61 -10.40 13.33
C ARG A 104 11.51 -11.31 12.49
N GLU A 105 11.18 -11.52 11.23
CA GLU A 105 11.95 -12.40 10.32
C GLU A 105 13.39 -11.88 10.13
N ILE A 106 13.55 -10.55 9.96
CA ILE A 106 14.88 -9.93 9.85
C ILE A 106 15.70 -10.16 11.13
N ILE A 107 15.10 -9.93 12.31
CA ILE A 107 15.75 -10.14 13.60
C ILE A 107 16.16 -11.61 13.77
N GLU A 108 15.24 -12.55 13.56
CA GLU A 108 15.53 -13.98 13.69
C GLU A 108 16.66 -14.43 12.77
N ARG A 109 16.67 -13.97 11.51
CA ARG A 109 17.76 -14.25 10.57
C ARG A 109 19.10 -13.69 11.04
N LEU A 110 19.12 -12.48 11.61
CA LEU A 110 20.34 -11.85 12.11
C LEU A 110 20.91 -12.58 13.34
N PHE A 111 20.06 -12.99 14.28
CA PHE A 111 20.51 -13.67 15.50
C PHE A 111 20.79 -15.17 15.31
N LYS A 112 20.09 -15.84 14.39
CA LYS A 112 20.35 -17.26 14.05
C LYS A 112 21.65 -17.47 13.27
N LYS A 113 22.18 -16.42 12.62
CA LYS A 113 23.48 -16.44 11.93
C LYS A 113 24.68 -16.34 12.89
N ASN A 114 24.45 -15.97 14.15
CA ASN A 114 25.50 -15.76 15.16
C ASN A 114 25.69 -16.96 16.11
N ASN A 115 25.01 -18.09 15.87
CA ASN A 115 25.21 -19.38 16.54
C ASN A 115 25.49 -20.46 15.49
#